data_AF-A0A7G8X867-F1
#
_entry.id   AF-A0A7G8X867-F1
#
_cell.length_a   1.000
_cell.length_b   1.000
_cell.length_c   1.000
_cell.angle_alpha   90.00
_cell.angle_beta   90.00
_cell.angle_gamma   90.00
#
_symmetry.space_group_name_H-M   'P 1'
#
loop_
_entity.id
_entity.type
_entity.pdbx_description
1 polymer ?
#
loop_
_entity_poly.entity_id
_entity_poly.type
_entity_poly.pdbx_seq_one_letter_code
_entity_poly.pdbx_strand_id
1 'polypeptide(L)' 'MRKMEETQMDLKREKIIQRLVKDGVFKLHGKHLYELPLYALMKAYIIRTE' A
#
# COMPACT_ATOMS: atom_id res chain seq x y z
N MET A 1 22.38 10.33 7.01
CA MET A 1 21.33 10.55 6.00
C MET A 1 20.27 9.43 6.06
N ARG A 2 19.47 9.34 7.14
CA ARG A 2 18.45 8.26 7.30
C ARG A 2 16.99 8.71 7.09
N LYS A 3 16.70 10.01 7.21
CA LYS A 3 15.32 10.53 7.10
C LYS A 3 14.72 10.46 5.69
N MET A 4 15.56 10.51 4.65
CA MET A 4 15.06 10.51 3.26
C MET A 4 14.48 9.16 2.84
N GLU A 5 15.05 8.05 3.28
CA GLU A 5 14.56 6.70 2.92
C GLU A 5 13.19 6.41 3.53
N GLU A 6 12.97 6.82 4.78
CA GLU A 6 11.69 6.68 5.47
C GLU A 6 10.58 7.42 4.71
N THR A 7 10.83 8.68 4.30
CA THR A 7 9.89 9.46 3.50
C THR A 7 9.56 8.82 2.15
N GLN A 8 10.54 8.19 1.47
CA GLN A 8 10.27 7.50 0.19
C GLN A 8 9.41 6.26 0.39
N MET A 9 9.61 5.52 1.49
CA MET A 9 8.80 4.35 1.82
C MET A 9 7.36 4.74 2.17
N ASP A 10 7.16 5.82 2.92
CA ASP A 10 5.83 6.35 3.24
C ASP A 10 5.09 6.82 1.97
N LEU A 11 5.76 7.55 1.10
CA LEU A 11 5.18 7.98 -0.19
C LEU A 11 4.79 6.80 -1.08
N LYS A 12 5.61 5.74 -1.10
CA LYS A 12 5.30 4.52 -1.85
C LYS A 12 4.09 3.80 -1.27
N ARG A 13 4.00 3.72 0.05
CA ARG A 13 2.86 3.13 0.76
C ARG A 13 1.56 3.85 0.40
N GLU A 14 1.56 5.19 0.48
CA GLU A 14 0.39 6.01 0.16
C GLU A 14 -0.07 5.81 -1.28
N LYS A 15 0.87 5.82 -2.25
CA LYS A 15 0.57 5.58 -3.67
C LYS A 15 -0.11 4.23 -3.90
N ILE A 16 0.35 3.18 -3.22
CA ILE A 16 -0.24 1.85 -3.32
C ILE A 16 -1.66 1.85 -2.75
N ILE A 17 -1.87 2.44 -1.57
CA ILE A 17 -3.18 2.53 -0.93
C ILE A 17 -4.17 3.28 -1.82
N GLN A 18 -3.78 4.45 -2.35
CA GLN A 18 -4.62 5.25 -3.26
C GLN A 18 -5.04 4.46 -4.50
N ARG A 19 -4.13 3.65 -5.07
CA ARG A 19 -4.46 2.82 -6.23
C ARG A 19 -5.45 1.72 -5.86
N LEU A 20 -5.21 1.00 -4.77
CA LEU A 20 -6.14 -0.02 -4.27
C LEU A 20 -7.53 0.55 -3.99
N VAL A 21 -7.61 1.74 -3.38
CA VAL A 21 -8.88 2.46 -3.14
C VAL A 21 -9.58 2.83 -4.45
N LYS A 22 -8.84 3.31 -5.45
CA LYS A 22 -9.37 3.63 -6.78
C LYS A 22 -9.93 2.37 -7.49
N ASP A 23 -9.33 1.22 -7.24
CA ASP A 23 -9.80 -0.11 -7.69
C ASP A 23 -10.94 -0.69 -6.81
N GLY A 24 -11.49 0.10 -5.88
CA GLY A 24 -12.60 -0.30 -5.01
C GLY A 24 -12.20 -1.22 -3.85
N VAL A 25 -10.90 -1.35 -3.57
CA VAL A 25 -10.38 -2.15 -2.46
C VAL A 25 -10.15 -1.26 -1.25
N PHE A 26 -10.93 -1.47 -0.20
CA PHE A 26 -10.79 -0.73 1.06
C PHE A 26 -10.25 -1.61 2.20
N LYS A 27 -10.39 -2.93 2.04
CA LYS A 27 -10.00 -3.94 3.02
C LYS A 27 -9.33 -5.12 2.33
N LEU A 28 -8.34 -5.71 2.99
CA LEU A 28 -7.76 -7.00 2.62
C LEU A 28 -7.81 -7.89 3.86
N HIS A 29 -8.30 -9.12 3.71
CA HIS A 29 -8.42 -10.08 4.81
C HIS A 29 -9.13 -9.51 6.06
N GLY A 30 -10.17 -8.69 5.86
CA GLY A 30 -10.94 -8.07 6.94
C GLY A 30 -10.29 -6.84 7.58
N LYS A 31 -9.05 -6.49 7.24
CA LYS A 31 -8.33 -5.32 7.77
C LYS A 31 -8.34 -4.17 6.79
N HIS A 32 -8.40 -2.93 7.28
CA HIS A 32 -8.28 -1.74 6.43
C HIS A 32 -6.86 -1.62 5.86
N LEU A 33 -6.73 -1.03 4.67
CA LEU A 33 -5.42 -0.88 4.01
C LEU A 33 -4.39 -0.14 4.87
N TYR A 34 -4.80 0.87 5.64
CA TYR A 34 -3.92 1.62 6.54
C TYR A 34 -3.41 0.80 7.73
N GLU A 35 -4.08 -0.30 8.07
CA GLU A 35 -3.67 -1.21 9.13
C GLU A 35 -2.69 -2.30 8.63
N LEU A 36 -2.47 -2.36 7.31
CA LEU A 36 -1.65 -3.40 6.70
C LEU A 36 -0.19 -2.97 6.54
N PRO A 37 0.75 -3.91 6.69
CA PRO A 37 2.15 -3.66 6.39
C PRO A 37 2.36 -3.44 4.88
N LEU A 38 3.41 -2.69 4.53
CA LEU A 38 3.75 -2.37 3.13
C LEU A 38 3.84 -3.61 2.24
N TYR A 39 4.40 -4.72 2.75
CA TYR A 39 4.51 -5.97 2.00
C TYR A 39 3.14 -6.53 1.57
N ALA A 40 2.15 -6.52 2.46
CA ALA A 40 0.80 -6.99 2.14
C ALA A 40 0.12 -6.09 1.11
N LEU A 41 0.31 -4.78 1.23
CA LEU A 41 -0.17 -3.79 0.26
C LEU A 41 0.48 -3.99 -1.11
N MET A 42 1.80 -4.18 -1.17
CA MET A 42 2.52 -4.45 -2.42
C MET A 42 2.07 -5.75 -3.07
N LYS A 43 1.87 -6.82 -2.30
CA LYS A 43 1.38 -8.10 -2.82
C LYS A 43 0.01 -7.95 -3.48
N ALA A 44 -0.92 -7.27 -2.81
CA ALA A 44 -2.25 -7.02 -3.34
C ALA A 44 -2.24 -6.10 -4.58
N TYR A 45 -1.32 -5.14 -4.62
CA TYR A 45 -1.10 -4.27 -5.77
C TYR A 45 -0.59 -5.05 -6.98
N ILE A 46 0.44 -5.89 -6.83
CA ILE A 46 1.05 -6.66 -7.92
C ILE A 46 0.03 -7.63 -8.53
N ILE A 47 -0.66 -8.42 -7.70
CA ILE A 47 -1.65 -9.42 -8.14
C ILE A 47 -2.79 -8.80 -8.97
N ARG A 48 -3.10 -7.51 -8.75
CA ARG A 48 -4.18 -6.81 -9.46
C ARG A 48 -3.72 -6.04 -10.69
N THR A 49 -2.40 -5.88 -10.87
CA THR A 49 -1.82 -5.22 -12.05
C THR A 49 -1.45 -6.19 -13.16
N GLU A 50 -1.59 -7.50 -12.94
CA GLU A 50 -1.61 -8.55 -13.97
C GLU A 50 -3.04 -8.74 -14.51
#